data_AF-A0A4U6BT25-F1
#
_entry.id   AF-A0A4U6BT25-F1
#
_cell.length_a   1.000
_cell.length_b   1.000
_cell.length_c   1.000
_cell.angle_alpha   90.00
_cell.angle_beta   90.00
_cell.angle_gamma   90.00
#
_symmetry.space_group_name_H-M   'P 1'
#
loop_
_entity.id
_entity.type
_entity.pdbx_description
1 polymer ?
#
loop_
_entity_poly.entity_id
_entity_poly.type
_entity_poly.pdbx_seq_one_letter_code
_entity_poly.pdbx_strand_id
1 'polypeptide(L)'
;MWSVFRKLCAVGGSILAFISSAVAENLQLKMPVACDLGRTCSIQNYVDVDSSSLAKDYKCGTLTYDGHNGTDFRLRSLDAQRAGVNVLASASGRVLRARDGIPDGSFLKSAREAVRHIECGNGVVIEHPDHWETQYCHMANGSLQVKPGDLVQAGQPLGQVGLSGLTEYPHLHFTVRHRGRIADPFAYDAPSGACDGGEFLWDPSLREQLAYQKRAILNAGFTNSPVTMDLIEGGAAEKELPTIEAPAIVAFIRTIGLKAGDTQWLAVTNPSGHVIAENHAIPLDKNKAQVMLFAGRKRPANGWDQGTYKASYVVKHDGEIVLKKDFELTL
;
A
#
# COMPACT_ATOMS: atom_id res chain seq x y z
N MET A 1 -60.19 -68.43 -14.15
CA MET A 1 -60.73 -67.26 -14.87
C MET A 1 -60.46 -66.04 -14.00
N TRP A 2 -59.84 -64.99 -14.57
CA TRP A 2 -59.44 -63.69 -13.99
C TRP A 2 -57.96 -63.49 -13.57
N SER A 3 -57.17 -63.11 -14.59
CA SER A 3 -56.24 -61.97 -14.67
C SER A 3 -56.14 -61.04 -13.45
N VAL A 4 -54.92 -60.65 -13.05
CA VAL A 4 -54.37 -59.27 -13.22
C VAL A 4 -52.83 -59.32 -13.21
N PHE A 5 -52.24 -58.91 -14.33
CA PHE A 5 -50.82 -58.54 -14.47
C PHE A 5 -50.60 -57.12 -13.94
N ARG A 6 -49.56 -56.89 -13.13
CA ARG A 6 -48.98 -55.55 -12.95
C ARG A 6 -47.50 -55.59 -13.35
N LYS A 7 -47.21 -54.99 -14.50
CA LYS A 7 -45.86 -54.60 -14.93
C LYS A 7 -45.41 -53.43 -14.05
N LEU A 8 -44.29 -53.57 -13.33
CA LEU A 8 -43.48 -52.43 -12.91
C LEU A 8 -42.33 -52.27 -13.91
N CYS A 9 -42.34 -51.16 -14.64
CA CYS A 9 -41.18 -50.68 -15.38
C CYS A 9 -40.18 -50.12 -14.36
N ALA A 10 -39.03 -50.76 -14.22
CA ALA A 10 -37.87 -50.17 -13.56
C ALA A 10 -37.21 -49.19 -14.55
N VAL A 11 -37.41 -47.88 -14.32
CA VAL A 11 -36.65 -46.83 -15.00
C VAL A 11 -35.27 -46.80 -14.35
N GLY A 12 -34.29 -47.42 -14.99
CA GLY A 12 -32.88 -47.32 -14.62
C GLY A 12 -32.36 -45.93 -14.98
N GLY A 13 -32.53 -44.97 -14.07
CA GLY A 13 -31.89 -43.66 -14.16
C GLY A 13 -30.39 -43.81 -13.94
N SER A 14 -29.62 -43.76 -15.02
CA SER A 14 -28.16 -43.62 -14.93
C SER A 14 -27.84 -42.24 -14.37
N ILE A 15 -27.43 -42.18 -13.11
CA ILE A 15 -26.83 -40.98 -12.51
C ILE A 15 -25.44 -40.85 -13.13
N LEU A 16 -25.34 -40.04 -14.19
CA LEU A 16 -24.05 -39.51 -14.63
C LEU A 16 -23.53 -38.60 -13.51
N ALA A 17 -22.65 -39.13 -12.67
CA ALA A 17 -21.82 -38.32 -11.81
C ALA A 17 -20.91 -37.47 -12.71
N PHE A 18 -21.27 -36.20 -12.89
CA PHE A 18 -20.35 -35.21 -13.42
C PHE A 18 -19.25 -35.02 -12.38
N ILE A 19 -18.15 -35.78 -12.54
CA ILE A 19 -16.89 -35.47 -11.89
C ILE A 19 -16.42 -34.18 -12.58
N SER A 20 -16.79 -33.04 -12.01
CA SER A 20 -16.15 -31.79 -12.36
C SER A 20 -14.70 -31.92 -11.91
N SER A 21 -13.82 -32.29 -12.84
CA SER A 21 -12.40 -32.11 -12.67
C SER A 21 -12.19 -30.61 -12.50
N ALA A 22 -12.08 -30.17 -11.25
CA ALA A 22 -11.60 -28.85 -10.91
C ALA A 22 -10.20 -28.75 -11.51
N VAL A 23 -10.12 -28.13 -12.69
CA VAL A 23 -8.86 -27.61 -13.21
C VAL A 23 -8.37 -26.68 -12.09
N ALA A 24 -7.17 -26.93 -11.58
CA ALA A 24 -6.56 -26.03 -10.61
C ALA A 24 -6.50 -24.65 -11.27
N GLU A 25 -7.40 -23.75 -10.88
CA GLU A 25 -7.29 -22.35 -11.25
C GLU A 25 -6.00 -21.85 -10.59
N ASN A 26 -5.07 -21.34 -11.40
CA ASN A 26 -3.90 -20.62 -10.89
C ASN A 26 -4.39 -19.52 -9.94
N LEU A 27 -3.66 -19.30 -8.84
CA LEU A 27 -4.03 -18.28 -7.87
C LEU A 27 -4.10 -16.90 -8.54
N GLN A 28 -5.28 -16.29 -8.56
CA GLN A 28 -5.49 -14.94 -9.06
C GLN A 28 -5.81 -13.99 -7.91
N LEU A 29 -4.88 -13.06 -7.64
CA LEU A 29 -4.94 -12.15 -6.51
C LEU A 29 -5.67 -10.84 -6.86
N LYS A 30 -6.67 -10.48 -6.07
CA LYS A 30 -7.31 -9.16 -6.09
C LYS A 30 -6.62 -8.20 -5.12
N MET A 31 -6.94 -6.91 -5.23
CA MET A 31 -6.43 -5.89 -4.30
C MET A 31 -6.72 -6.29 -2.84
N PRO A 32 -5.70 -6.37 -1.97
CA PRO A 32 -5.87 -6.81 -0.58
C PRO A 32 -6.26 -5.66 0.37
N VAL A 33 -6.38 -4.43 -0.15
CA VAL A 33 -6.76 -3.23 0.60
C VAL A 33 -7.77 -2.44 -0.22
N ALA A 34 -8.84 -1.96 0.44
CA ALA A 34 -9.85 -1.09 -0.15
C ALA A 34 -9.35 0.36 -0.29
N CYS A 35 -8.38 0.59 -1.17
CA CYS A 35 -7.79 1.91 -1.42
C CYS A 35 -7.54 2.18 -2.91
N ASP A 36 -7.35 3.45 -3.25
CA ASP A 36 -7.01 3.94 -4.58
C ASP A 36 -5.49 4.17 -4.63
N LEU A 37 -4.76 3.25 -5.26
CA LEU A 37 -3.30 3.29 -5.38
C LEU A 37 -2.83 4.58 -6.08
N GLY A 38 -1.88 5.27 -5.45
CA GLY A 38 -1.39 6.58 -5.89
C GLY A 38 -2.26 7.76 -5.45
N ARG A 39 -3.42 7.52 -4.81
CA ARG A 39 -4.33 8.59 -4.33
C ARG A 39 -4.63 8.51 -2.84
N THR A 40 -5.00 7.34 -2.33
CA THR A 40 -5.30 7.11 -0.90
C THR A 40 -4.37 6.10 -0.24
N CYS A 41 -3.62 5.34 -1.04
CA CYS A 41 -2.54 4.46 -0.58
C CYS A 41 -1.40 4.40 -1.60
N SER A 42 -0.28 3.77 -1.24
CA SER A 42 0.86 3.54 -2.15
C SER A 42 1.57 2.24 -1.77
N ILE A 43 2.19 1.56 -2.74
CA ILE A 43 3.12 0.48 -2.41
C ILE A 43 4.42 1.13 -1.93
N GLN A 44 4.80 0.85 -0.68
CA GLN A 44 6.02 1.40 -0.08
C GLN A 44 7.21 0.46 -0.27
N ASN A 45 6.99 -0.84 -0.11
CA ASN A 45 8.00 -1.88 -0.25
C ASN A 45 7.41 -3.08 -1.00
N TYR A 46 8.26 -3.76 -1.77
CA TYR A 46 8.01 -5.03 -2.46
C TYR A 46 8.83 -6.14 -1.80
N VAL A 47 8.61 -7.39 -2.22
CA VAL A 47 9.38 -8.53 -1.72
C VAL A 47 10.87 -8.34 -2.06
N ASP A 48 11.74 -8.66 -1.12
CA ASP A 48 13.17 -8.81 -1.36
C ASP A 48 13.44 -10.12 -2.09
N VAL A 49 13.85 -10.01 -3.34
CA VAL A 49 14.23 -11.16 -4.19
C VAL A 49 15.75 -11.38 -4.22
N ASP A 50 16.51 -10.51 -3.55
CA ASP A 50 17.95 -10.67 -3.34
C ASP A 50 18.19 -11.35 -1.99
N SER A 51 19.14 -12.28 -1.93
CA SER A 51 19.51 -12.96 -0.68
C SER A 51 20.66 -12.26 0.05
N SER A 52 21.23 -11.22 -0.56
CA SER A 52 22.27 -10.40 0.03
C SER A 52 21.69 -9.21 0.80
N SER A 53 22.49 -8.63 1.71
CA SER A 53 22.11 -7.47 2.50
C SER A 53 21.90 -6.19 1.69
N LEU A 54 22.11 -6.21 0.36
CA LEU A 54 21.83 -5.06 -0.51
C LEU A 54 20.33 -4.87 -0.72
N ALA A 55 19.57 -5.98 -0.68
CA ALA A 55 18.14 -6.08 -0.95
C ALA A 55 17.70 -5.52 -2.32
N LYS A 56 16.90 -6.28 -3.06
CA LYS A 56 16.35 -5.81 -4.34
C LYS A 56 14.93 -6.28 -4.54
N ASP A 57 14.10 -5.40 -5.07
CA ASP A 57 12.75 -5.77 -5.50
C ASP A 57 12.79 -6.49 -6.87
N TYR A 58 11.65 -7.02 -7.31
CA TYR A 58 11.52 -7.75 -8.58
C TYR A 58 11.94 -6.97 -9.84
N LYS A 59 12.05 -5.64 -9.76
CA LYS A 59 12.58 -4.77 -10.84
C LYS A 59 14.05 -4.44 -10.65
N CYS A 60 14.74 -5.13 -9.73
CA CYS A 60 16.08 -4.80 -9.25
C CYS A 60 16.19 -3.37 -8.70
N GLY A 61 15.06 -2.82 -8.25
CA GLY A 61 14.98 -1.53 -7.61
C GLY A 61 15.25 -1.63 -6.11
N THR A 62 15.09 -0.49 -5.45
CA THR A 62 15.45 -0.30 -4.04
C THR A 62 14.21 -0.08 -3.16
N LEU A 63 13.03 -0.46 -3.64
CA LEU A 63 11.78 -0.35 -2.88
C LEU A 63 11.56 -1.62 -2.06
N THR A 64 12.55 -1.96 -1.25
CA THR A 64 12.57 -3.12 -0.36
C THR A 64 13.68 -2.92 0.68
N TYR A 65 13.86 -3.88 1.58
CA TYR A 65 14.98 -3.97 2.51
C TYR A 65 15.28 -5.43 2.82
N ASP A 66 16.46 -5.69 3.40
CA ASP A 66 16.97 -7.04 3.65
C ASP A 66 15.97 -7.91 4.40
N GLY A 67 15.55 -8.99 3.75
CA GLY A 67 14.63 -9.99 4.28
C GLY A 67 13.15 -9.57 4.27
N HIS A 68 12.78 -8.50 3.56
CA HIS A 68 11.39 -8.12 3.41
C HIS A 68 10.64 -9.18 2.58
N ASN A 69 9.59 -9.76 3.14
CA ASN A 69 8.97 -10.98 2.61
C ASN A 69 7.55 -10.77 2.08
N GLY A 70 7.13 -9.51 1.88
CA GLY A 70 5.78 -9.17 1.44
C GLY A 70 5.74 -7.87 0.65
N THR A 71 4.53 -7.40 0.37
CA THR A 71 4.26 -6.10 -0.24
C THR A 71 3.56 -5.20 0.77
N ASP A 72 4.06 -3.98 0.96
CA ASP A 72 3.52 -3.02 1.92
C ASP A 72 2.60 -2.01 1.22
N PHE A 73 1.30 -2.11 1.47
CA PHE A 73 0.29 -1.16 1.03
C PHE A 73 0.11 -0.08 2.09
N ARG A 74 0.85 1.02 1.95
CA ARG A 74 0.91 2.13 2.87
C ARG A 74 -0.27 3.08 2.73
N LEU A 75 -0.90 3.44 3.84
CA LEU A 75 -1.87 4.55 3.90
C LEU A 75 -1.15 5.89 4.02
N ARG A 76 -1.85 6.96 3.64
CA ARG A 76 -1.30 8.33 3.64
C ARG A 76 -1.11 8.94 5.02
N SER A 77 -1.88 8.49 6.02
CA SER A 77 -1.86 9.03 7.38
C SER A 77 -2.55 8.13 8.40
N LEU A 78 -2.32 8.42 9.68
CA LEU A 78 -3.02 7.84 10.82
C LEU A 78 -4.50 8.25 10.84
N ASP A 79 -4.86 9.42 10.32
CA ASP A 79 -6.29 9.78 10.15
C ASP A 79 -6.99 8.84 9.18
N ALA A 80 -6.35 8.49 8.06
CA ALA A 80 -6.90 7.51 7.12
C ALA A 80 -7.05 6.12 7.77
N GLN A 81 -6.08 5.72 8.58
CA GLN A 81 -6.16 4.49 9.37
C GLN A 81 -7.35 4.52 10.34
N ARG A 82 -7.50 5.59 11.13
CA ARG A 82 -8.62 5.76 12.07
C ARG A 82 -9.98 5.85 11.39
N ALA A 83 -10.05 6.34 10.16
CA ALA A 83 -11.27 6.35 9.36
C ALA A 83 -11.72 4.95 8.92
N GLY A 84 -10.85 3.94 9.04
CA GLY A 84 -11.13 2.55 8.72
C GLY A 84 -10.95 2.26 7.22
N VAL A 85 -9.80 1.70 6.85
CA VAL A 85 -9.56 1.17 5.50
C VAL A 85 -9.63 -0.34 5.55
N ASN A 86 -10.56 -0.94 4.81
CA ASN A 86 -10.77 -2.39 4.85
C ASN A 86 -9.57 -3.14 4.24
N VAL A 87 -9.17 -4.20 4.94
CA VAL A 87 -8.34 -5.27 4.40
C VAL A 87 -9.27 -6.30 3.78
N LEU A 88 -8.98 -6.72 2.55
CA LEU A 88 -9.83 -7.58 1.75
C LEU A 88 -9.13 -8.92 1.50
N ALA A 89 -9.87 -10.02 1.51
CA ALA A 89 -9.37 -11.30 1.04
C ALA A 89 -8.95 -11.19 -0.44
N SER A 90 -7.66 -11.35 -0.72
CA SER A 90 -7.14 -11.22 -2.08
C SER A 90 -7.63 -12.36 -3.00
N ALA A 91 -7.86 -13.54 -2.43
CA ALA A 91 -8.46 -14.68 -3.13
C ALA A 91 -9.43 -15.43 -2.19
N SER A 92 -10.36 -16.20 -2.77
CA SER A 92 -11.27 -17.05 -2.00
C SER A 92 -10.49 -18.18 -1.31
N GLY A 93 -10.87 -18.56 -0.10
CA GLY A 93 -10.14 -19.59 0.65
C GLY A 93 -10.72 -19.85 2.03
N ARG A 94 -9.95 -20.58 2.84
CA ARG A 94 -10.28 -20.87 4.24
C ARG A 94 -9.33 -20.10 5.16
N VAL A 95 -9.86 -19.47 6.19
CA VAL A 95 -9.03 -18.84 7.23
C VAL A 95 -8.31 -19.94 8.03
N LEU A 96 -7.00 -20.03 7.87
CA LEU A 96 -6.16 -21.01 8.55
C LEU A 96 -5.79 -20.53 9.96
N ARG A 97 -5.41 -19.25 10.08
CA ARG A 97 -4.97 -18.63 11.33
C ARG A 97 -5.48 -17.20 11.41
N ALA A 98 -5.77 -16.75 12.62
CA ALA A 98 -6.07 -15.36 12.92
C ALA A 98 -5.46 -14.98 14.27
N ARG A 99 -5.01 -13.74 14.39
CA ARG A 99 -4.59 -13.14 15.66
C ARG A 99 -5.19 -11.75 15.77
N ASP A 100 -5.75 -11.44 16.94
CA ASP A 100 -6.27 -10.13 17.30
C ASP A 100 -5.86 -9.78 18.74
N GLY A 101 -6.09 -8.54 19.17
CA GLY A 101 -5.85 -8.06 20.53
C GLY A 101 -4.49 -7.39 20.74
N ILE A 102 -3.63 -7.33 19.72
CA ILE A 102 -2.37 -6.58 19.77
C ILE A 102 -2.68 -5.09 19.59
N PRO A 103 -2.32 -4.20 20.54
CA PRO A 103 -2.59 -2.78 20.41
C PRO A 103 -1.94 -2.15 19.17
N ASP A 104 -2.64 -1.19 18.57
CA ASP A 104 -2.05 -0.31 17.57
C ASP A 104 -1.06 0.66 18.24
N GLY A 105 0.11 0.84 17.65
CA GLY A 105 1.16 1.73 18.14
C GLY A 105 2.40 1.67 17.27
N SER A 106 3.13 2.79 17.15
CA SER A 106 4.41 2.78 16.43
C SER A 106 5.47 2.09 17.29
N PHE A 107 5.75 0.83 16.99
CA PHE A 107 6.83 0.08 17.62
C PHE A 107 8.08 0.25 16.75
N LEU A 108 8.87 1.29 17.04
CA LEU A 108 10.14 1.56 16.36
C LEU A 108 11.04 0.32 16.38
N LYS A 109 12.00 0.22 15.45
CA LYS A 109 13.00 -0.88 15.41
C LYS A 109 13.67 -1.19 16.76
N SER A 110 13.79 -0.21 17.67
CA SER A 110 14.29 -0.41 19.04
C SER A 110 13.40 -1.31 19.92
N ALA A 111 12.15 -1.52 19.53
CA ALA A 111 11.17 -2.39 20.17
C ALA A 111 11.03 -3.76 19.46
N ARG A 112 11.92 -4.11 18.52
CA ARG A 112 11.88 -5.41 17.82
C ARG A 112 11.86 -6.59 18.80
N GLU A 113 12.58 -6.49 19.92
CA GLU A 113 12.54 -7.50 20.98
C GLU A 113 11.17 -7.56 21.68
N ALA A 114 10.53 -6.41 21.90
CA ALA A 114 9.21 -6.33 22.54
C ALA A 114 8.07 -6.93 21.68
N VAL A 115 8.29 -7.04 20.37
CA VAL A 115 7.33 -7.63 19.42
C VAL A 115 7.81 -8.97 18.84
N ARG A 116 8.85 -9.58 19.41
CA ARG A 116 9.35 -10.88 18.98
C ARG A 116 8.22 -11.93 19.03
N HIS A 117 8.09 -12.73 17.98
CA HIS A 117 7.00 -13.72 17.75
C HIS A 117 5.61 -13.12 17.46
N ILE A 118 5.46 -11.80 17.55
CA ILE A 118 4.25 -11.06 17.21
C ILE A 118 4.53 -9.93 16.21
N GLU A 119 5.56 -10.09 15.38
CA GLU A 119 6.01 -9.09 14.42
C GLU A 119 4.90 -8.72 13.43
N CYS A 120 4.09 -9.70 13.01
CA CYS A 120 2.91 -9.50 12.17
C CYS A 120 1.77 -8.71 12.86
N GLY A 121 1.81 -8.54 14.19
CA GLY A 121 0.73 -7.91 14.95
C GLY A 121 -0.56 -8.73 14.86
N ASN A 122 -1.68 -8.03 14.70
CA ASN A 122 -2.96 -8.64 14.33
C ASN A 122 -2.95 -8.99 12.86
N GLY A 123 -3.55 -10.11 12.51
CA GLY A 123 -3.51 -10.58 11.14
C GLY A 123 -4.27 -11.86 10.88
N VAL A 124 -4.41 -12.16 9.60
CA VAL A 124 -5.12 -13.34 9.08
C VAL A 124 -4.19 -14.09 8.13
N VAL A 125 -4.27 -15.42 8.14
CA VAL A 125 -3.70 -16.27 7.09
C VAL A 125 -4.84 -17.05 6.45
N ILE A 126 -4.94 -17.00 5.13
CA ILE A 126 -5.92 -17.74 4.34
C ILE A 126 -5.18 -18.79 3.52
N GLU A 127 -5.63 -20.05 3.60
CA GLU A 127 -5.22 -21.11 2.68
C GLU A 127 -6.11 -21.12 1.43
N HIS A 128 -5.50 -21.43 0.31
CA HIS A 128 -6.13 -21.55 -1.00
C HIS A 128 -5.79 -22.94 -1.60
N PRO A 129 -6.41 -23.34 -2.72
CA PRO A 129 -6.04 -24.57 -3.43
C PRO A 129 -4.53 -24.64 -3.75
N ASP A 130 -4.00 -25.83 -3.98
CA ASP A 130 -2.57 -26.08 -4.29
C ASP A 130 -1.56 -25.52 -3.26
N HIS A 131 -1.93 -25.48 -1.97
CA HIS A 131 -1.06 -25.02 -0.88
C HIS A 131 -0.55 -23.57 -1.03
N TRP A 132 -1.35 -22.73 -1.68
CA TRP A 132 -1.18 -21.30 -1.64
C TRP A 132 -1.67 -20.73 -0.31
N GLU A 133 -0.96 -19.76 0.24
CA GLU A 133 -1.37 -19.00 1.40
C GLU A 133 -1.23 -17.50 1.15
N THR A 134 -2.19 -16.71 1.62
CA THR A 134 -2.06 -15.25 1.74
C THR A 134 -2.08 -14.87 3.22
N GLN A 135 -1.17 -13.98 3.63
CA GLN A 135 -1.08 -13.45 4.98
C GLN A 135 -1.24 -11.93 4.98
N TYR A 136 -2.03 -11.44 5.92
CA TYR A 136 -2.41 -10.04 6.09
C TYR A 136 -1.96 -9.61 7.49
N CYS A 137 -0.95 -8.73 7.59
CA CYS A 137 -0.35 -8.30 8.86
C CYS A 137 -0.64 -6.83 9.17
N HIS A 138 -0.35 -6.44 10.41
CA HIS A 138 -0.50 -5.09 10.95
C HIS A 138 -1.93 -4.57 10.93
N MET A 139 -2.91 -5.47 11.07
CA MET A 139 -4.33 -5.11 11.11
C MET A 139 -4.69 -4.37 12.41
N ALA A 140 -5.74 -3.55 12.36
CA ALA A 140 -6.16 -2.73 13.50
C ALA A 140 -6.69 -3.61 14.64
N ASN A 141 -6.37 -3.22 15.87
CA ASN A 141 -6.79 -3.94 17.07
C ASN A 141 -8.31 -4.03 17.17
N GLY A 142 -8.86 -5.23 17.32
CA GLY A 142 -10.30 -5.47 17.44
C GLY A 142 -11.07 -5.32 16.13
N SER A 143 -10.37 -5.24 14.97
CA SER A 143 -11.02 -5.03 13.67
C SER A 143 -11.33 -6.31 12.91
N LEU A 144 -10.79 -7.47 13.32
CA LEU A 144 -10.95 -8.72 12.57
C LEU A 144 -12.43 -9.16 12.54
N GLN A 145 -12.90 -9.51 11.35
CA GLN A 145 -14.29 -9.93 11.08
C GLN A 145 -14.41 -11.44 10.81
N VAL A 146 -13.30 -12.16 10.92
CA VAL A 146 -13.20 -13.58 10.58
C VAL A 146 -12.44 -14.34 11.67
N LYS A 147 -12.64 -15.66 11.73
CA LYS A 147 -11.96 -16.58 12.65
C LYS A 147 -11.46 -17.83 11.93
N PRO A 148 -10.52 -18.59 12.53
CA PRO A 148 -10.05 -19.84 11.96
C PRO A 148 -11.20 -20.79 11.61
N GLY A 149 -11.14 -21.37 10.42
CA GLY A 149 -12.15 -22.27 9.87
C GLY A 149 -13.16 -21.62 8.93
N ASP A 150 -13.34 -20.29 8.98
CA ASP A 150 -14.26 -19.56 8.11
C ASP A 150 -13.87 -19.71 6.63
N LEU A 151 -14.87 -19.80 5.75
CA LEU A 151 -14.69 -19.67 4.31
C LEU A 151 -14.91 -18.21 3.91
N VAL A 152 -14.01 -17.67 3.10
CA VAL A 152 -14.08 -16.28 2.62
C VAL A 152 -14.01 -16.23 1.11
N GLN A 153 -14.68 -15.23 0.53
CA GLN A 153 -14.65 -14.96 -0.90
C GLN A 153 -13.64 -13.86 -1.23
N ALA A 154 -13.04 -13.89 -2.42
CA ALA A 154 -12.18 -12.80 -2.90
C ALA A 154 -12.93 -11.46 -2.87
N GLY A 155 -12.33 -10.44 -2.23
CA GLY A 155 -12.92 -9.12 -1.99
C GLY A 155 -13.71 -9.00 -0.68
N GLN A 156 -13.90 -10.09 0.08
CA GLN A 156 -14.56 -10.03 1.38
C GLN A 156 -13.72 -9.25 2.40
N PRO A 157 -14.30 -8.30 3.15
CA PRO A 157 -13.61 -7.66 4.27
C PRO A 157 -13.18 -8.66 5.34
N LEU A 158 -11.91 -8.57 5.76
CA LEU A 158 -11.30 -9.38 6.82
C LEU A 158 -11.14 -8.59 8.12
N GLY A 159 -11.08 -7.27 8.01
CA GLY A 159 -10.86 -6.32 9.09
C GLY A 159 -10.33 -5.01 8.50
N GLN A 160 -9.56 -4.26 9.28
CA GLN A 160 -9.06 -2.95 8.84
C GLN A 160 -7.53 -2.85 8.95
N VAL A 161 -6.94 -1.98 8.13
CA VAL A 161 -5.52 -1.64 8.21
C VAL A 161 -5.26 -0.96 9.56
N GLY A 162 -4.20 -1.37 10.24
CA GLY A 162 -3.85 -0.88 11.57
C GLY A 162 -2.40 -0.41 11.66
N LEU A 163 -1.88 -0.51 12.88
CA LEU A 163 -0.52 -0.17 13.27
C LEU A 163 -0.04 -1.14 14.36
N SER A 164 -0.42 -2.42 14.29
CA SER A 164 -0.03 -3.43 15.29
C SER A 164 1.23 -4.21 14.86
N GLY A 165 2.02 -4.67 15.83
CA GLY A 165 3.24 -5.43 15.56
C GLY A 165 4.44 -4.57 15.16
N LEU A 166 5.38 -5.12 14.41
CA LEU A 166 6.61 -4.43 14.01
C LEU A 166 6.35 -3.49 12.83
N THR A 167 5.79 -2.32 13.10
CA THR A 167 5.40 -1.33 12.09
C THR A 167 5.65 0.10 12.56
N GLU A 168 6.04 0.97 11.63
CA GLU A 168 6.36 2.38 11.89
C GLU A 168 5.32 3.34 11.29
N TYR A 169 4.39 2.83 10.45
CA TYR A 169 3.37 3.62 9.75
C TYR A 169 2.16 2.74 9.38
N PRO A 170 0.96 3.31 9.21
CA PRO A 170 -0.24 2.53 8.90
C PRO A 170 -0.14 1.91 7.51
N HIS A 171 -0.10 0.58 7.45
CA HIS A 171 -0.03 -0.18 6.20
C HIS A 171 -0.55 -1.61 6.37
N LEU A 172 -0.93 -2.23 5.27
CA LEU A 172 -1.04 -3.68 5.20
C LEU A 172 0.28 -4.25 4.71
N HIS A 173 0.89 -5.15 5.47
CA HIS A 173 1.93 -6.03 4.96
C HIS A 173 1.29 -7.32 4.44
N PHE A 174 1.39 -7.55 3.14
CA PHE A 174 0.76 -8.64 2.42
C PHE A 174 1.80 -9.65 1.94
N THR A 175 1.77 -10.87 2.48
CA THR A 175 2.69 -11.95 2.07
C THR A 175 1.93 -13.01 1.29
N VAL A 176 2.52 -13.50 0.20
CA VAL A 176 2.05 -14.68 -0.54
C VAL A 176 3.04 -15.82 -0.31
N ARG A 177 2.52 -17.03 -0.11
CA ARG A 177 3.34 -18.24 -0.06
C ARG A 177 2.77 -19.31 -0.97
N HIS A 178 3.66 -20.08 -1.57
CA HIS A 178 3.31 -21.31 -2.27
C HIS A 178 4.11 -22.46 -1.64
N ARG A 179 3.41 -23.48 -1.13
CA ARG A 179 4.05 -24.65 -0.48
C ARG A 179 5.07 -24.26 0.59
N GLY A 180 4.71 -23.26 1.40
CA GLY A 180 5.51 -22.75 2.52
C GLY A 180 6.65 -21.80 2.16
N ARG A 181 6.90 -21.51 0.88
CA ARG A 181 7.94 -20.57 0.42
C ARG A 181 7.33 -19.22 0.08
N ILE A 182 8.06 -18.14 0.34
CA ILE A 182 7.66 -16.78 -0.09
C ILE A 182 7.56 -16.78 -1.61
N ALA A 183 6.45 -16.24 -2.11
CA ALA A 183 6.18 -16.01 -3.52
C ALA A 183 6.04 -14.51 -3.73
N ASP A 184 6.83 -13.93 -4.63
CA ASP A 184 6.63 -12.54 -5.05
C ASP A 184 5.40 -12.48 -5.97
N PRO A 185 4.32 -11.77 -5.59
CA PRO A 185 3.11 -11.72 -6.42
C PRO A 185 3.28 -10.93 -7.73
N PHE A 186 4.37 -10.16 -7.87
CA PHE A 186 4.69 -9.43 -9.10
C PHE A 186 5.57 -10.23 -10.08
N ALA A 187 6.24 -11.27 -9.59
CA ALA A 187 7.29 -11.99 -10.32
C ALA A 187 7.44 -13.44 -9.82
N TYR A 188 6.34 -14.17 -9.69
CA TYR A 188 6.33 -15.52 -9.15
C TYR A 188 7.15 -16.49 -10.02
N ASP A 189 7.92 -17.37 -9.39
CA ASP A 189 8.86 -18.30 -10.05
C ASP A 189 9.89 -17.61 -10.99
N ALA A 190 10.16 -16.32 -10.78
CA ALA A 190 11.28 -15.67 -11.43
C ALA A 190 12.62 -16.34 -11.02
N PRO A 191 13.54 -16.58 -11.96
CA PRO A 191 14.87 -17.09 -11.63
C PRO A 191 15.59 -16.17 -10.65
N SER A 192 16.37 -16.74 -9.73
CA SER A 192 17.16 -15.93 -8.79
C SER A 192 18.06 -14.94 -9.53
N GLY A 193 18.00 -13.67 -9.13
CA GLY A 193 18.74 -12.58 -9.76
C GLY A 193 18.14 -12.04 -11.06
N ALA A 194 17.03 -12.61 -11.56
CA ALA A 194 16.32 -12.05 -12.70
C ALA A 194 15.57 -10.78 -12.27
N CYS A 195 15.74 -9.71 -13.04
CA CYS A 195 14.92 -8.52 -12.96
C CYS A 195 13.79 -8.66 -13.98
N ASP A 196 12.55 -8.35 -13.60
CA ASP A 196 11.41 -8.27 -14.53
C ASP A 196 11.03 -9.59 -15.22
N GLY A 197 11.11 -10.70 -14.48
CA GLY A 197 10.70 -12.03 -14.93
C GLY A 197 9.58 -12.61 -14.08
N GLY A 198 9.22 -13.87 -14.37
CA GLY A 198 8.21 -14.61 -13.61
C GLY A 198 6.76 -14.29 -13.98
N GLU A 199 5.85 -14.92 -13.25
CA GLU A 199 4.40 -14.78 -13.42
C GLU A 199 3.85 -13.65 -12.55
N PHE A 200 2.95 -12.87 -13.14
CA PHE A 200 2.20 -11.84 -12.41
C PHE A 200 0.94 -12.48 -11.82
N LEU A 201 0.92 -12.70 -10.50
CA LEU A 201 -0.16 -13.43 -9.80
C LEU A 201 -1.42 -12.59 -9.57
N TRP A 202 -1.36 -11.28 -9.81
CA TRP A 202 -2.51 -10.41 -9.66
C TRP A 202 -3.48 -10.56 -10.82
N ASP A 203 -4.74 -10.24 -10.54
CA ASP A 203 -5.77 -10.08 -11.57
C ASP A 203 -5.24 -9.19 -12.71
N PRO A 204 -5.29 -9.64 -13.98
CA PRO A 204 -4.73 -8.89 -15.10
C PRO A 204 -5.30 -7.47 -15.24
N SER A 205 -6.52 -7.22 -14.77
CA SER A 205 -7.11 -5.87 -14.76
C SER A 205 -6.38 -4.89 -13.85
N LEU A 206 -5.60 -5.38 -12.88
CA LEU A 206 -4.82 -4.56 -11.95
C LEU A 206 -3.46 -4.14 -12.52
N ARG A 207 -3.06 -4.62 -13.70
CA ARG A 207 -1.70 -4.42 -14.24
C ARG A 207 -1.29 -2.96 -14.36
N GLU A 208 -2.21 -2.09 -14.79
CA GLU A 208 -1.95 -0.65 -14.89
C GLU A 208 -1.88 -0.01 -13.50
N GLN A 209 -2.80 -0.37 -12.61
CA GLN A 209 -2.87 0.16 -11.24
C GLN A 209 -1.65 -0.24 -10.40
N LEU A 210 -1.13 -1.45 -10.61
CA LEU A 210 0.01 -2.05 -9.91
C LEU A 210 1.34 -1.83 -10.64
N ALA A 211 1.37 -0.99 -11.68
CA ALA A 211 2.59 -0.67 -12.39
C ALA A 211 3.67 -0.13 -11.44
N TYR A 212 4.89 -0.62 -11.59
CA TYR A 212 6.01 -0.27 -10.71
C TYR A 212 6.32 1.22 -10.73
N GLN A 213 6.24 1.88 -9.57
CA GLN A 213 6.56 3.29 -9.42
C GLN A 213 7.90 3.43 -8.69
N LYS A 214 8.98 3.70 -9.43
CA LYS A 214 10.35 3.91 -8.87
C LYS A 214 10.39 4.95 -7.74
N ARG A 215 9.53 5.97 -7.85
CA ARG A 215 9.35 7.10 -6.96
C ARG A 215 7.88 7.45 -6.95
N ALA A 216 7.32 7.79 -5.80
CA ALA A 216 5.91 8.16 -5.69
C ALA A 216 5.71 9.33 -4.73
N ILE A 217 4.58 10.01 -4.87
CA ILE A 217 4.16 11.10 -3.98
C ILE A 217 3.13 10.53 -3.02
N LEU A 218 3.45 10.60 -1.74
CA LEU A 218 2.56 10.11 -0.69
C LEU A 218 1.59 11.21 -0.22
N ASN A 219 2.07 12.45 -0.07
CA ASN A 219 1.25 13.59 0.32
C ASN A 219 1.72 14.85 -0.41
N ALA A 220 0.81 15.73 -0.78
CA ALA A 220 1.12 17.08 -1.24
C ALA A 220 -0.04 17.99 -0.91
N GLY A 221 0.24 19.20 -0.43
CA GLY A 221 -0.81 20.13 -0.04
C GLY A 221 -0.28 21.45 0.48
N PHE A 222 -1.22 22.30 0.90
CA PHE A 222 -0.93 23.57 1.54
C PHE A 222 -1.38 23.54 3.01
N THR A 223 -0.62 24.21 3.86
CA THR A 223 -0.95 24.43 5.27
C THR A 223 -0.67 25.88 5.66
N ASN A 224 -1.34 26.34 6.72
CA ASN A 224 -1.30 27.70 7.22
C ASN A 224 -0.20 27.94 8.28
N SER A 225 0.59 26.91 8.60
CA SER A 225 1.61 26.91 9.66
C SER A 225 2.83 26.07 9.27
N PRO A 226 3.96 26.14 10.00
CA PRO A 226 5.11 25.28 9.73
C PRO A 226 4.72 23.79 9.78
N VAL A 227 5.15 23.04 8.76
CA VAL A 227 4.84 21.60 8.63
C VAL A 227 5.95 20.73 9.19
N THR A 228 5.57 19.60 9.81
CA THR A 228 6.50 18.54 10.25
C THR A 228 6.05 17.19 9.68
N MET A 229 6.95 16.20 9.71
CA MET A 229 6.60 14.83 9.32
C MET A 229 5.47 14.27 10.16
N ASP A 230 5.45 14.55 11.46
CA ASP A 230 4.42 14.07 12.39
C ASP A 230 3.05 14.67 12.06
N LEU A 231 2.98 15.94 11.61
CA LEU A 231 1.72 16.56 11.19
C LEU A 231 1.18 15.91 9.90
N ILE A 232 2.06 15.56 8.96
CA ILE A 232 1.68 14.86 7.72
C ILE A 232 1.25 13.43 8.03
N GLU A 233 2.05 12.69 8.80
CA GLU A 233 1.74 11.32 9.22
C GLU A 233 0.44 11.28 10.03
N GLY A 234 0.23 12.25 10.91
CA GLY A 234 -0.98 12.36 11.70
C GLY A 234 -2.24 12.65 10.86
N GLY A 235 -2.08 13.26 9.69
CA GLY A 235 -3.15 13.74 8.80
C GLY A 235 -3.57 15.19 9.05
N ALA A 236 -2.99 15.84 10.06
CA ALA A 236 -3.34 17.21 10.44
C ALA A 236 -2.93 18.27 9.41
N ALA A 237 -1.84 18.03 8.67
CA ALA A 237 -1.32 18.98 7.68
C ALA A 237 -2.31 19.30 6.54
N GLU A 238 -3.27 18.42 6.27
CA GLU A 238 -4.25 18.54 5.17
C GLU A 238 -5.65 18.97 5.65
N LYS A 239 -5.87 19.14 6.96
CA LYS A 239 -7.20 19.44 7.51
C LYS A 239 -7.66 20.89 7.30
N GLU A 240 -6.73 21.82 7.46
CA GLU A 240 -7.02 23.26 7.38
C GLU A 240 -6.18 23.90 6.28
N LEU A 241 -6.85 24.17 5.16
CA LEU A 241 -6.25 24.91 4.07
C LEU A 241 -6.08 26.38 4.48
N PRO A 242 -5.01 27.06 4.01
CA PRO A 242 -4.88 28.49 4.23
C PRO A 242 -6.08 29.25 3.66
N THR A 243 -6.52 30.27 4.39
CA THR A 243 -7.52 31.25 3.94
C THR A 243 -6.82 32.59 3.63
N ILE A 244 -7.58 33.57 3.13
CA ILE A 244 -7.08 34.94 2.92
C ILE A 244 -6.52 35.61 4.19
N GLU A 245 -6.86 35.08 5.36
CA GLU A 245 -6.38 35.57 6.66
C GLU A 245 -5.19 34.77 7.22
N ALA A 246 -4.80 33.67 6.57
CA ALA A 246 -3.81 32.74 7.08
C ALA A 246 -2.48 33.44 7.42
N PRO A 247 -1.84 33.11 8.57
CA PRO A 247 -0.59 33.74 8.97
C PRO A 247 0.60 33.34 8.09
N ALA A 248 0.49 32.21 7.38
CA ALA A 248 1.44 31.76 6.37
C ALA A 248 0.72 30.96 5.28
N ILE A 249 1.34 30.88 4.10
CA ILE A 249 1.04 29.88 3.08
C ILE A 249 2.28 29.01 2.96
N VAL A 250 2.16 27.73 3.27
CA VAL A 250 3.24 26.74 3.18
C VAL A 250 2.79 25.59 2.30
N ALA A 251 3.44 25.41 1.15
CA ALA A 251 3.30 24.19 0.37
C ALA A 251 4.21 23.12 0.95
N PHE A 252 3.75 21.89 1.01
CA PHE A 252 4.53 20.74 1.43
C PHE A 252 4.32 19.56 0.48
N ILE A 253 5.32 18.69 0.45
CA ILE A 253 5.27 17.45 -0.30
C ILE A 253 6.06 16.37 0.43
N ARG A 254 5.51 15.16 0.45
CA ARG A 254 6.14 13.95 0.98
C ARG A 254 6.23 12.93 -0.14
N THR A 255 7.45 12.47 -0.40
CA THR A 255 7.76 11.51 -1.46
C THR A 255 8.38 10.26 -0.87
N ILE A 256 8.24 9.15 -1.59
CA ILE A 256 8.82 7.86 -1.26
C ILE A 256 9.68 7.35 -2.42
N GLY A 257 10.71 6.58 -2.09
CA GLY A 257 11.53 5.89 -3.09
C GLY A 257 12.60 6.75 -3.79
N LEU A 258 12.89 7.95 -3.30
CA LEU A 258 13.93 8.80 -3.88
C LEU A 258 15.32 8.14 -3.79
N LYS A 259 16.15 8.37 -4.81
CA LYS A 259 17.45 7.74 -4.99
C LYS A 259 18.58 8.68 -4.58
N ALA A 260 19.73 8.09 -4.23
CA ALA A 260 20.97 8.85 -4.12
C ALA A 260 21.20 9.67 -5.40
N GLY A 261 21.65 10.92 -5.25
CA GLY A 261 21.82 11.86 -6.36
C GLY A 261 20.55 12.60 -6.80
N ASP A 262 19.34 12.19 -6.37
CA ASP A 262 18.13 12.95 -6.67
C ASP A 262 18.22 14.37 -6.06
N THR A 263 17.94 15.38 -6.87
CA THR A 263 17.73 16.77 -6.45
C THR A 263 16.25 17.09 -6.46
N GLN A 264 15.82 17.96 -5.53
CA GLN A 264 14.41 18.32 -5.39
C GLN A 264 14.24 19.83 -5.38
N TRP A 265 13.20 20.31 -6.05
CA TRP A 265 12.81 21.72 -6.05
C TRP A 265 11.31 21.83 -5.82
N LEU A 266 10.91 22.66 -4.88
CA LEU A 266 9.51 23.04 -4.63
C LEU A 266 9.41 24.56 -4.70
N ALA A 267 8.55 25.08 -5.55
CA ALA A 267 8.25 26.51 -5.64
C ALA A 267 6.76 26.79 -5.47
N VAL A 268 6.44 27.92 -4.86
CA VAL A 268 5.08 28.45 -4.71
C VAL A 268 4.96 29.76 -5.47
N THR A 269 4.01 29.87 -6.38
CA THR A 269 3.69 31.08 -7.12
C THR A 269 2.34 31.66 -6.68
N ASN A 270 2.26 32.99 -6.60
CA ASN A 270 1.00 33.70 -6.34
C ASN A 270 0.12 33.79 -7.61
N PRO A 271 -1.11 34.36 -7.51
CA PRO A 271 -2.04 34.48 -8.65
C PRO A 271 -1.49 35.27 -9.85
N SER A 272 -0.55 36.20 -9.62
CA SER A 272 0.14 36.94 -10.69
C SER A 272 1.28 36.16 -11.36
N GLY A 273 1.59 34.94 -10.90
CA GLY A 273 2.67 34.10 -11.42
C GLY A 273 4.05 34.34 -10.81
N HIS A 274 4.17 35.22 -9.80
CA HIS A 274 5.44 35.47 -9.13
C HIS A 274 5.75 34.39 -8.10
N VAL A 275 6.98 33.87 -8.10
CA VAL A 275 7.45 32.95 -7.06
C VAL A 275 7.56 33.71 -5.74
N ILE A 276 6.83 33.24 -4.72
CA ILE A 276 6.80 33.85 -3.38
C ILE A 276 7.58 33.06 -2.34
N ALA A 277 7.85 31.78 -2.60
CA ALA A 277 8.69 30.92 -1.78
C ALA A 277 9.21 29.76 -2.61
N GLU A 278 10.43 29.31 -2.34
CA GLU A 278 10.99 28.12 -2.96
C GLU A 278 11.97 27.41 -2.02
N ASN A 279 12.20 26.12 -2.28
CA ASN A 279 13.15 25.29 -1.58
C ASN A 279 13.88 24.38 -2.59
N HIS A 280 15.20 24.54 -2.66
CA HIS A 280 16.11 23.71 -3.47
C HIS A 280 16.89 22.80 -2.54
N ALA A 281 16.55 21.51 -2.52
CA ALA A 281 17.27 20.53 -1.72
C ALA A 281 18.58 20.16 -2.41
N ILE A 282 19.65 20.04 -1.62
CA ILE A 282 20.90 19.43 -2.08
C ILE A 282 20.67 17.97 -2.55
N PRO A 283 21.51 17.44 -3.46
CA PRO A 283 21.42 16.04 -3.87
C PRO A 283 21.40 15.09 -2.68
N LEU A 284 20.55 14.06 -2.75
CA LEU A 284 20.47 13.06 -1.69
C LEU A 284 21.76 12.24 -1.60
N ASP A 285 22.27 12.07 -0.38
CA ASP A 285 23.47 11.28 -0.06
C ASP A 285 23.27 9.77 -0.21
N LYS A 286 22.03 9.32 -0.05
CA LYS A 286 21.61 7.92 -0.14
C LYS A 286 20.15 7.81 -0.56
N ASN A 287 19.73 6.61 -0.93
CA ASN A 287 18.32 6.30 -1.13
C ASN A 287 17.51 6.64 0.13
N LYS A 288 16.32 7.20 -0.05
CA LYS A 288 15.42 7.56 1.05
C LYS A 288 14.10 6.82 0.85
N ALA A 289 13.70 6.04 1.84
CA ALA A 289 12.38 5.43 1.88
C ALA A 289 11.27 6.49 1.82
N GLN A 290 11.54 7.65 2.44
CA GLN A 290 10.67 8.81 2.45
C GLN A 290 11.45 10.11 2.65
N VAL A 291 10.98 11.21 2.05
CA VAL A 291 11.49 12.56 2.24
C VAL A 291 10.32 13.55 2.28
N MET A 292 10.44 14.61 3.07
CA MET A 292 9.55 15.77 3.00
C MET A 292 10.33 17.00 2.58
N LEU A 293 9.68 17.81 1.73
CA LEU A 293 10.12 19.15 1.37
C LEU A 293 8.97 20.12 1.58
N PHE A 294 9.26 21.36 1.94
CA PHE A 294 8.28 22.42 2.06
C PHE A 294 8.87 23.77 1.64
N ALA A 295 8.01 24.66 1.15
CA ALA A 295 8.34 26.03 0.81
C ALA A 295 7.15 26.92 1.21
N GLY A 296 7.42 28.03 1.89
CA GLY A 296 6.33 28.87 2.38
C GLY A 296 6.76 30.28 2.72
N ARG A 297 5.76 31.15 2.82
CA ARG A 297 5.91 32.58 3.11
C ARG A 297 4.94 32.98 4.22
N LYS A 298 5.40 33.85 5.13
CA LYS A 298 4.53 34.51 6.12
C LYS A 298 3.65 35.56 5.44
N ARG A 299 2.47 35.84 6.02
CA ARG A 299 1.53 36.84 5.50
C ARG A 299 2.21 38.19 5.28
N PRO A 300 2.20 38.74 4.05
CA PRO A 300 2.68 40.08 3.77
C PRO A 300 1.89 41.14 4.54
N ALA A 301 2.47 42.33 4.72
CA ALA A 301 1.81 43.43 5.43
C ALA A 301 0.50 43.89 4.75
N ASN A 302 0.43 43.81 3.43
CA ASN A 302 -0.76 44.12 2.63
C ASN A 302 -1.74 42.93 2.53
N GLY A 303 -1.49 41.81 3.21
CA GLY A 303 -2.30 40.60 3.13
C GLY A 303 -1.92 39.70 1.95
N TRP A 304 -2.76 38.70 1.71
CA TRP A 304 -2.64 37.79 0.58
C TRP A 304 -3.43 38.31 -0.62
N ASP A 305 -2.89 38.09 -1.82
CA ASP A 305 -3.64 38.30 -3.06
C ASP A 305 -4.78 37.27 -3.14
N GLN A 306 -5.97 37.67 -3.56
CA GLN A 306 -7.07 36.75 -3.89
C GLN A 306 -6.77 35.99 -5.17
N GLY A 307 -7.21 34.72 -5.25
CA GLY A 307 -7.04 33.87 -6.43
C GLY A 307 -6.18 32.63 -6.18
N THR A 308 -5.70 32.03 -7.26
CA THR A 308 -5.05 30.73 -7.23
C THR A 308 -3.54 30.82 -7.05
N TYR A 309 -3.05 30.24 -5.96
CA TYR A 309 -1.66 29.94 -5.71
C TYR A 309 -1.35 28.56 -6.27
N LYS A 310 -0.16 28.40 -6.86
CA LYS A 310 0.31 27.13 -7.41
C LYS A 310 1.59 26.71 -6.73
N ALA A 311 1.71 25.43 -6.44
CA ALA A 311 2.94 24.81 -6.02
C ALA A 311 3.41 23.82 -7.08
N SER A 312 4.68 23.93 -7.47
CA SER A 312 5.32 23.04 -8.44
C SER A 312 6.50 22.35 -7.79
N TYR A 313 6.45 21.03 -7.77
CA TYR A 313 7.50 20.16 -7.29
C TYR A 313 8.14 19.39 -8.43
N VAL A 314 9.46 19.34 -8.46
CA VAL A 314 10.25 18.63 -9.44
C VAL A 314 11.36 17.85 -8.73
N VAL A 315 11.53 16.58 -9.10
CA VAL A 315 12.73 15.80 -8.81
C VAL A 315 13.51 15.60 -10.09
N LYS A 316 14.82 15.85 -10.03
CA LYS A 316 15.74 15.50 -11.09
C LYS A 316 16.76 14.46 -10.65
N HIS A 317 17.11 13.57 -11.56
CA HIS A 317 18.21 12.62 -11.43
C HIS A 317 19.13 12.80 -12.64
N ASP A 318 20.42 13.06 -12.43
CA ASP A 318 21.39 13.35 -13.51
C ASP A 318 20.92 14.43 -14.50
N GLY A 319 20.18 15.43 -13.98
CA GLY A 319 19.65 16.56 -14.76
C GLY A 319 18.28 16.32 -15.42
N GLU A 320 17.81 15.07 -15.52
CA GLU A 320 16.50 14.72 -16.11
C GLU A 320 15.38 14.77 -15.08
N ILE A 321 14.19 15.25 -15.48
CA ILE A 321 13.01 15.24 -14.61
C ILE A 321 12.48 13.81 -14.49
N VAL A 322 12.54 13.26 -13.27
CA VAL A 322 12.09 11.88 -12.97
C VAL A 322 10.80 11.82 -12.17
N LEU A 323 10.37 12.93 -11.59
CA LEU A 323 9.08 13.07 -10.91
C LEU A 323 8.67 14.54 -10.93
N LYS A 324 7.39 14.81 -11.20
CA LYS A 324 6.83 16.17 -11.15
C LYS A 324 5.43 16.14 -10.52
N LYS A 325 5.09 17.18 -9.77
CA LYS A 325 3.74 17.41 -9.28
C LYS A 325 3.42 18.89 -9.17
N ASP A 326 2.27 19.25 -9.74
CA ASP A 326 1.66 20.54 -9.53
C ASP A 326 0.41 20.36 -8.66
N PHE A 327 0.16 21.32 -7.76
CA PHE A 327 -1.05 21.39 -6.94
C PHE A 327 -1.37 22.84 -6.58
N GLU A 328 -2.64 23.12 -6.29
CA GLU A 328 -3.16 24.48 -6.23
C GLU A 328 -3.93 24.74 -4.93
N LEU A 329 -4.00 26.02 -4.56
CA LEU A 329 -4.78 26.56 -3.46
C LEU A 329 -5.47 27.82 -3.95
N THR A 330 -6.78 27.94 -3.73
CA THR A 330 -7.54 29.16 -4.06
C THR A 330 -7.94 29.85 -2.77
N LEU A 331 -7.60 31.13 -2.65
CA LEU A 331 -7.98 32.03 -1.56
C LEU A 331 -9.11 32.97 -1.97
#